data_AF-A0A2H5YJ78-F1
#
_entry.id   AF-A0A2H5YJ78-F1
#
_cell.length_a   1.000
_cell.length_b   1.000
_cell.length_c   1.000
_cell.angle_alpha   90.00
_cell.angle_beta   90.00
_cell.angle_gamma   90.00
#
_symmetry.space_group_name_H-M   'P 1'
#
loop_
_entity.id
_entity.type
_entity.pdbx_description
1 polymer ?
#
loop_
_entity_poly.entity_id
_entity_poly.type
_entity_poly.pdbx_seq_one_letter_code
_entity_poly.pdbx_strand_id
1 'polypeptide(L)' 'MAAIGTGRGPAPQEIKSFVGRKVRLELSPGSPLGDSLVGTLVGTIDAADGLVAVLEPEGRPGARVSCHYHYIRAIRPL' A
#
# COMPACT_ATOMS: atom_id res chain seq x y z
N MET A 1 17.79 20.67 -7.12
CA MET A 1 17.86 19.97 -5.82
C MET A 1 17.30 18.57 -6.02
N ALA A 2 18.16 17.61 -6.35
CA ALA A 2 17.77 16.25 -6.72
C ALA A 2 17.50 15.43 -5.45
N ALA A 3 16.25 15.02 -5.24
CA ALA A 3 15.93 14.05 -4.21
C ALA A 3 16.44 12.68 -4.70
N ILE A 4 17.56 12.25 -4.13
CA ILE A 4 18.04 10.87 -4.20
C ILE A 4 16.96 9.95 -3.60
N GLY A 5 16.17 9.31 -4.46
CA GLY A 5 15.21 8.27 -4.06
C GLY A 5 15.97 7.04 -3.58
N THR A 6 16.37 7.02 -2.31
CA THR A 6 16.82 5.80 -1.64
C THR A 6 15.71 4.76 -1.76
N GLY A 7 16.04 3.56 -2.24
CA GLY A 7 15.11 2.43 -2.45
C GLY A 7 14.52 1.84 -1.16
N ARG A 8 13.90 2.68 -0.34
CA ARG A 8 13.07 2.30 0.80
C ARG A 8 11.62 2.59 0.40
N GLY A 9 10.76 1.57 0.45
CA GLY A 9 9.32 1.76 0.29
C GLY A 9 8.75 2.77 1.29
N PRO A 10 7.50 3.22 1.11
CA PRO A 10 6.87 4.22 1.97
C PRO A 10 6.91 3.79 3.44
N ALA A 11 7.17 4.75 4.33
CA ALA A 11 7.18 4.47 5.76
C ALA A 11 5.77 4.08 6.24
N PRO A 12 5.65 3.24 7.28
CA PRO A 12 4.35 2.87 7.86
C PRO A 12 3.46 4.06 8.19
N GLN A 13 4.05 5.15 8.68
CA GLN A 13 3.32 6.38 9.02
C GLN A 13 2.75 7.08 7.77
N GLU A 14 3.48 7.06 6.65
CA GLU A 14 2.99 7.59 5.38
C GLU A 14 1.79 6.79 4.89
N ILE A 15 1.85 5.45 4.94
CA ILE A 15 0.74 4.58 4.55
C ILE A 15 -0.50 4.88 5.40
N LYS A 16 -0.34 5.02 6.73
CA LYS A 16 -1.44 5.39 7.64
C LYS A 16 -2.10 6.72 7.26
N SER A 17 -1.35 7.67 6.71
CA SER A 17 -1.90 8.97 6.27
C SER A 17 -2.84 8.89 5.06
N PHE A 18 -2.85 7.77 4.33
CA PHE A 18 -3.73 7.56 3.17
C PHE A 18 -5.02 6.81 3.53
N VAL A 19 -5.25 6.45 4.79
CA VAL A 19 -6.45 5.72 5.20
C VAL A 19 -7.71 6.57 4.89
N GLY A 20 -8.71 5.93 4.29
CA GLY A 20 -9.91 6.54 3.76
C GLY A 20 -9.76 7.13 2.35
N ARG A 21 -8.57 7.05 1.74
CA ARG A 21 -8.32 7.59 0.39
C ARG A 21 -8.18 6.48 -0.65
N LYS A 22 -8.55 6.82 -1.87
CA LYS A 22 -8.23 6.01 -3.04
C LYS A 22 -6.74 6.15 -3.35
N VAL A 23 -6.07 5.01 -3.48
CA VAL A 23 -4.65 4.94 -3.73
C VAL A 23 -4.32 3.89 -4.78
N ARG A 24 -3.20 4.11 -5.44
CA ARG A 24 -2.49 3.12 -6.23
C ARG A 24 -1.24 2.69 -5.48
N LEU A 25 -1.15 1.42 -5.17
CA LEU A 25 0.05 0.77 -4.65
C LEU A 25 0.86 0.20 -5.80
N GLU A 26 2.14 0.52 -5.82
CA GLU A 26 3.13 -0.16 -6.63
C GLU A 26 3.81 -1.19 -5.74
N LEU A 27 3.72 -2.45 -6.11
CA LEU A 27 4.18 -3.57 -5.30
C LEU A 27 5.47 -4.17 -5.89
N SER A 28 6.21 -4.88 -5.04
CA SER A 28 7.39 -5.61 -5.46
C SER A 28 7.04 -6.83 -6.31
N PRO A 29 7.87 -7.15 -7.33
CA PRO A 29 7.71 -8.37 -8.11
C PRO A 29 7.80 -9.57 -7.15
N GLY A 30 6.78 -10.44 -7.18
CA GLY A 30 6.61 -11.54 -6.22
C GLY A 30 5.54 -11.30 -5.15
N SER A 31 4.91 -10.11 -5.13
CA SER A 31 3.71 -9.89 -4.32
C SER A 31 2.55 -10.77 -4.83
N PRO A 32 1.79 -11.44 -3.92
CA PRO A 32 0.63 -12.25 -4.32
C PRO A 32 -0.51 -11.42 -4.92
N LEU A 33 -0.43 -10.09 -4.84
CA LEU A 33 -1.43 -9.14 -5.33
C LEU A 33 -1.10 -8.58 -6.72
N GLY A 34 0.01 -9.04 -7.33
CA GLY A 34 0.54 -8.53 -8.59
C GLY A 34 1.47 -7.34 -8.40
N ASP A 35 1.89 -6.74 -9.51
CA ASP A 35 2.87 -5.64 -9.54
C ASP A 35 2.28 -4.28 -9.13
N SER A 36 0.96 -4.11 -9.26
CA SER A 36 0.27 -2.90 -8.80
C SER A 36 -1.17 -3.18 -8.43
N LEU A 37 -1.66 -2.45 -7.43
CA LEU A 37 -3.03 -2.56 -6.91
C LEU A 37 -3.65 -1.19 -6.80
N VAL A 38 -4.85 -1.01 -7.35
CA VAL A 38 -5.64 0.22 -7.20
C VAL A 38 -6.83 -0.08 -6.30
N GLY A 39 -7.04 0.75 -5.28
CA GLY A 39 -8.14 0.57 -4.34
C GLY A 39 -8.23 1.68 -3.29
N THR A 40 -9.27 1.63 -2.48
CA THR A 40 -9.42 2.51 -1.32
C THR A 40 -8.71 1.89 -0.13
N LEU A 41 -7.78 2.62 0.48
CA LEU A 41 -7.14 2.16 1.72
C LEU A 41 -8.16 2.29 2.85
N VAL A 42 -8.78 1.17 3.25
CA VAL A 42 -9.81 1.16 4.29
C VAL A 42 -9.24 1.18 5.70
N GLY A 43 -7.97 0.78 5.86
CA GLY A 43 -7.31 0.80 7.15
C GLY A 43 -5.91 0.21 7.11
N THR A 44 -5.31 0.08 8.29
CA THR A 44 -4.02 -0.57 8.48
C THR A 44 -4.06 -1.41 9.75
N ILE A 45 -3.33 -2.52 9.77
CA ILE A 45 -3.20 -3.42 10.91
C ILE A 45 -1.74 -3.39 11.37
N ASP A 46 -1.51 -3.17 12.65
CA ASP A 46 -0.19 -3.27 13.27
C ASP A 46 0.06 -4.74 13.61
N ALA A 47 0.89 -5.42 12.83
CA ALA A 47 1.26 -6.82 13.01
C ALA A 47 2.65 -6.93 13.65
N ALA A 48 2.98 -8.11 14.18
CA ALA A 48 4.28 -8.35 14.82
C ALA A 48 5.47 -8.17 13.86
N ASP A 49 5.28 -8.42 12.55
CA ASP A 49 6.28 -8.23 11.50
C ASP A 49 6.29 -6.81 10.88
N GLY A 50 5.35 -5.95 11.31
CA GLY A 50 5.22 -4.57 10.88
C GLY A 50 3.82 -4.23 10.38
N LEU A 51 3.71 -3.26 9.48
CA LEU A 51 2.41 -2.71 9.09
C LEU A 51 1.77 -3.49 7.93
N VAL A 52 0.50 -3.80 8.05
CA VAL A 52 -0.31 -4.37 6.96
C VAL A 52 -1.33 -3.33 6.51
N ALA A 53 -1.27 -2.94 5.23
CA ALA A 53 -2.24 -2.06 4.60
C ALA A 53 -3.46 -2.87 4.16
N VAL A 54 -4.67 -2.41 4.48
CA VAL A 54 -5.92 -3.05 4.06
C VAL A 54 -6.59 -2.18 3.01
N LEU A 55 -6.73 -2.71 1.80
CA LEU A 55 -7.30 -2.02 0.66
C LEU A 55 -8.55 -2.74 0.17
N GLU A 56 -9.52 -1.94 -0.26
CA GLU A 56 -10.66 -2.41 -1.05
C GLU A 56 -10.35 -2.12 -2.53
N PRO A 57 -10.08 -3.13 -3.36
CA PRO A 57 -9.66 -2.94 -4.74
C PRO A 57 -10.80 -2.41 -5.60
N GLU A 58 -10.43 -1.55 -6.55
CA GLU A 58 -11.36 -1.02 -7.53
C GLU A 58 -11.91 -2.14 -8.43
N GLY A 59 -13.23 -2.20 -8.60
CA GLY A 59 -13.90 -3.24 -9.39
C GLY A 59 -14.33 -4.47 -8.59
N ARG A 60 -13.95 -4.60 -7.32
CA ARG A 60 -14.54 -5.58 -6.38
C ARG A 60 -14.94 -4.93 -5.06
N PRO A 61 -16.00 -4.11 -5.04
CA PRO A 61 -16.53 -3.54 -3.81
C PRO A 61 -16.89 -4.65 -2.81
N GLY A 62 -16.43 -4.53 -1.56
CA GLY A 62 -16.61 -5.53 -0.51
C GLY A 62 -15.52 -6.60 -0.42
N ALA A 63 -14.63 -6.71 -1.40
CA ALA A 63 -13.42 -7.55 -1.25
C ALA A 63 -12.35 -6.77 -0.49
N ARG A 64 -11.81 -7.32 0.60
CA ARG A 64 -10.71 -6.70 1.33
C ARG A 64 -9.42 -7.45 1.06
N VAL A 65 -8.40 -6.69 0.71
CA VAL A 65 -7.07 -7.18 0.38
C VAL A 65 -6.09 -6.61 1.39
N SER A 66 -5.34 -7.47 2.06
CA SER A 66 -4.27 -7.09 2.98
C SER A 66 -2.91 -7.21 2.30
N CYS A 67 -2.10 -6.16 2.34
CA CYS A 67 -0.75 -6.11 1.79
C CYS A 67 0.25 -5.68 2.87
N HIS A 68 1.29 -6.48 3.11
CA HIS A 68 2.35 -6.08 4.03
C HIS A 68 3.16 -4.92 3.44
N TYR A 69 3.51 -3.95 4.28
CA TYR A 69 4.25 -2.76 3.88
C TYR A 69 5.59 -3.05 3.18
N HIS A 70 6.23 -4.18 3.49
CA HIS A 70 7.49 -4.58 2.85
C HIS A 70 7.34 -4.90 1.35
N TYR A 71 6.12 -5.23 0.89
CA TYR A 71 5.84 -5.41 -0.54
C TYR A 71 5.52 -4.09 -1.23
N ILE A 72 5.21 -3.02 -0.48
CA ILE A 72 4.84 -1.73 -1.06
C ILE A 72 6.12 -0.99 -1.43
N ARG A 73 6.32 -0.74 -2.72
CA ARG A 73 7.43 0.07 -3.24
C ARG A 73 7.06 1.55 -3.29
N ALA A 74 5.83 1.86 -3.65
CA ALA A 74 5.30 3.21 -3.66
C ALA A 74 3.78 3.24 -3.42
N ILE A 75 3.30 4.34 -2.88
CA ILE A 75 1.89 4.64 -2.70
C ILE A 75 1.59 6.00 -3.33
N ARG A 76 0.57 6.06 -4.19
CA ARG A 76 0.13 7.28 -4.87
C ARG A 76 -1.36 7.51 -4.59
N PRO A 77 -1.77 8.68 -4.07
CA PRO A 77 -3.19 9.01 -4.01
C PRO A 77 -3.75 9.20 -5.43
N LEU A 78 -4.99 8.80 -5.63
CA LEU A 78 -5.78 9.00 -6.86
C LEU A 78 -6.94 9.96 -6.62
#